data_AF-A0A7X4LHZ8-F1
#
_entry.id   AF-A0A7X4LHZ8-F1
#
_cell.length_a   1.000
_cell.length_b   1.000
_cell.length_c   1.000
_cell.angle_alpha   90.00
_cell.angle_beta   90.00
_cell.angle_gamma   90.00
#
_symmetry.space_group_name_H-M   'P 1'
#
loop_
_entity.id
_entity.type
_entity.pdbx_description
1 polymer ?
#
loop_
_entity_poly.entity_id
_entity_poly.type
_entity_poly.pdbx_seq_one_letter_code
_entity_poly.pdbx_strand_id
1 'polypeptide(L)'
;MKTVDRILHTIKREGAVTAKQLATDLNITTMGARQHLQSLEEEGILAFHDVKVKVGRPTRHWSLTQQGHDRFTDRHGELTIQVIEAVEHLFGSEGLAKVAAEREAKTLSQYQDALADCQTLEEKVATLVSLRESEGYMAEFESTEYGYVLYENHCPICKAAKRCPSLCTSELTIFQKLLGADYHVERTEHIIEGQRRCSYLIAPITLKENDHSFRD
;
A
#
# COMPACT_ATOMS: atom_id res chain seq x y z
N MET A 1 -15.67 23.73 -8.22
CA MET A 1 -14.26 23.51 -7.78
C MET A 1 -13.95 24.52 -6.70
N LYS A 2 -13.44 24.10 -5.54
CA LYS A 2 -13.14 24.98 -4.40
C LYS A 2 -11.93 25.87 -4.71
N THR A 3 -11.79 26.99 -3.99
CA THR A 3 -10.64 27.90 -4.16
C THR A 3 -9.30 27.20 -3.91
N VAL A 4 -9.23 26.32 -2.91
CA VAL A 4 -8.06 25.49 -2.61
C VAL A 4 -7.69 24.60 -3.81
N ASP A 5 -8.66 23.88 -4.38
CA ASP A 5 -8.42 23.03 -5.56
C ASP A 5 -7.84 23.85 -6.72
N ARG A 6 -8.37 25.07 -6.96
CA ARG A 6 -7.85 26.00 -7.99
C ARG A 6 -6.41 26.40 -7.71
N ILE A 7 -6.07 26.75 -6.47
CA ILE A 7 -4.70 27.12 -6.05
C ILE A 7 -3.75 25.95 -6.33
N LEU A 8 -4.08 24.73 -5.88
CA LEU A 8 -3.25 23.55 -6.09
C LEU A 8 -3.05 23.27 -7.59
N HIS A 9 -4.10 23.35 -8.41
CA HIS A 9 -3.99 23.16 -9.86
C HIS A 9 -3.10 24.21 -10.55
N THR A 10 -3.18 25.48 -10.13
CA THR A 10 -2.26 26.53 -10.63
C THR A 10 -0.81 26.19 -10.29
N ILE A 11 -0.51 25.85 -9.03
CA ILE A 11 0.86 25.49 -8.59
C ILE A 11 1.37 24.23 -9.31
N LYS A 12 0.51 23.21 -9.50
CA LYS A 12 0.88 21.99 -10.25
C LYS A 12 1.24 22.26 -11.71
N ARG A 13 0.57 23.24 -12.35
CA ARG A 13 0.76 23.59 -13.76
C ARG A 13 1.93 24.54 -13.99
N GLU A 14 2.09 25.53 -13.11
CA GLU A 14 3.00 26.67 -13.31
C GLU A 14 4.27 26.59 -12.45
N GLY A 15 4.36 25.62 -11.54
CA GLY A 15 5.46 25.48 -10.62
C GLY A 15 5.36 26.47 -9.45
N ALA A 16 6.49 27.06 -9.06
CA ALA A 16 6.57 27.86 -7.84
C ALA A 16 6.00 29.29 -8.01
N VAL A 17 4.78 29.52 -7.53
CA VAL A 17 4.04 30.79 -7.70
C VAL A 17 4.11 31.70 -6.49
N THR A 18 3.80 32.99 -6.68
CA THR A 18 3.67 33.94 -5.58
C THR A 18 2.20 34.16 -5.19
N ALA A 19 1.94 34.59 -3.96
CA ALA A 19 0.59 34.96 -3.54
C ALA A 19 -0.02 36.12 -4.36
N LYS A 20 0.82 36.97 -4.98
CA LYS A 20 0.36 38.03 -5.89
C LYS A 20 -0.11 37.46 -7.22
N GLN A 21 0.63 36.49 -7.77
CA GLN A 21 0.28 35.80 -9.02
C GLN A 21 -1.08 35.10 -8.87
N LEU A 22 -1.21 34.24 -7.86
CA LEU A 22 -2.48 33.55 -7.54
C LEU A 22 -3.66 34.50 -7.30
N ALA A 23 -3.43 35.65 -6.67
CA ALA A 23 -4.48 36.65 -6.46
C ALA A 23 -5.04 37.18 -7.79
N THR A 24 -4.16 37.50 -8.74
CA THR A 24 -4.52 37.92 -10.09
C THR A 24 -5.22 36.79 -10.86
N ASP A 25 -4.64 35.59 -10.91
CA ASP A 25 -5.15 34.48 -11.74
C ASP A 25 -6.48 33.92 -11.24
N LEU A 26 -6.71 33.96 -9.92
CA LEU A 26 -7.93 33.42 -9.31
C LEU A 26 -9.02 34.47 -9.07
N ASN A 27 -8.71 35.75 -9.31
CA ASN A 27 -9.51 36.94 -9.00
C ASN A 27 -9.93 37.01 -7.51
N ILE A 28 -8.93 36.94 -6.63
CA ILE A 28 -9.09 37.02 -5.17
C ILE A 28 -8.13 38.07 -4.57
N THR A 29 -8.33 38.46 -3.32
CA THR A 29 -7.39 39.38 -2.66
C THR A 29 -6.05 38.69 -2.38
N THR A 30 -4.94 39.43 -2.42
CA THR A 30 -3.60 38.91 -2.06
C THR A 30 -3.55 38.38 -0.63
N MET A 31 -4.36 38.92 0.29
CA MET A 31 -4.47 38.39 1.65
C MET A 31 -5.25 37.06 1.70
N GLY A 32 -6.34 36.91 0.95
CA GLY A 32 -7.03 35.63 0.82
C GLY A 32 -6.15 34.54 0.19
N ALA A 33 -5.38 34.90 -0.85
CA ALA A 33 -4.38 34.00 -1.42
C ALA A 33 -3.33 33.58 -0.40
N ARG A 34 -2.77 34.52 0.39
CA ARG A 34 -1.82 34.21 1.47
C ARG A 34 -2.40 33.28 2.53
N GLN A 35 -3.63 33.52 2.98
CA GLN A 35 -4.26 32.72 4.03
C GLN A 35 -4.45 31.27 3.59
N HIS A 36 -4.87 31.04 2.34
CA HIS A 36 -4.92 29.69 1.79
C HIS A 36 -3.53 29.05 1.64
N LEU A 37 -2.54 29.78 1.12
CA LEU A 37 -1.18 29.26 0.95
C LEU A 37 -0.53 28.86 2.27
N GLN A 38 -0.73 29.66 3.32
CA GLN A 38 -0.22 29.38 4.66
C GLN A 38 -0.92 28.16 5.28
N SER A 39 -2.26 28.07 5.22
CA SER A 39 -3.00 26.89 5.68
C SER A 39 -2.53 25.60 5.01
N LEU A 40 -2.22 25.65 3.70
CA LEU A 40 -1.76 24.49 2.95
C LEU A 40 -0.31 24.09 3.26
N GLU A 41 0.51 25.01 3.78
CA GLU A 41 1.86 24.71 4.27
C GLU A 41 1.83 24.20 5.71
N GLU A 42 0.96 24.75 6.57
CA GLU A 42 0.65 24.20 7.89
C GLU A 42 0.10 22.75 7.79
N GLU A 43 -0.62 22.41 6.72
CA GLU A 43 -1.02 21.03 6.36
C GLU A 43 0.10 20.17 5.74
N GLY A 44 1.26 20.73 5.36
CA GLY A 44 2.39 20.02 4.73
C GLY A 44 2.31 19.79 3.21
N ILE A 45 1.31 20.37 2.54
CA ILE A 45 1.00 20.21 1.11
C ILE A 45 1.86 21.14 0.25
N LEU A 46 2.17 22.33 0.79
CA LEU A 46 3.02 23.33 0.18
C LEU A 46 4.30 23.50 1.00
N ALA A 47 5.40 23.75 0.30
CA ALA A 47 6.60 24.34 0.84
C ALA A 47 6.82 25.72 0.20
N PHE A 48 7.68 26.54 0.80
CA PHE A 48 8.05 27.82 0.23
C PHE A 48 9.57 28.04 0.22
N HIS A 49 10.00 28.96 -0.64
CA HIS A 49 11.31 29.58 -0.57
C HIS A 49 11.19 31.09 -0.82
N ASP A 50 12.05 31.88 -0.18
CA ASP A 50 12.04 33.34 -0.28
C ASP A 50 13.13 33.83 -1.25
N VAL A 51 12.71 34.44 -2.37
CA VAL A 51 13.59 34.96 -3.42
C VAL A 51 13.94 36.42 -3.13
N LYS A 52 15.24 36.73 -3.02
CA LYS A 52 15.72 38.11 -2.83
C LYS A 52 15.43 38.97 -4.06
N VAL A 53 14.89 40.16 -3.83
CA VAL A 53 14.61 41.18 -4.86
C VAL A 53 15.55 42.37 -4.70
N LYS A 54 15.79 43.13 -5.79
CA LYS A 54 16.71 44.29 -5.78
C LYS A 54 16.28 45.41 -4.81
N VAL A 55 14.98 45.55 -4.56
CA VAL A 55 14.40 46.55 -3.62
C VAL A 55 13.18 45.92 -2.94
N GLY A 56 13.08 46.05 -1.62
CA GLY A 56 11.96 45.55 -0.81
C GLY A 56 12.25 44.22 -0.08
N ARG A 57 11.22 43.70 0.60
CA ARG A 57 11.27 42.39 1.28
C ARG A 57 11.37 41.27 0.23
N PRO A 58 12.12 40.18 0.48
CA PRO A 58 12.10 38.98 -0.35
C PRO A 58 10.68 38.50 -0.68
N THR A 59 10.50 37.99 -1.90
CA THR A 59 9.23 37.48 -2.39
C THR A 59 9.12 35.98 -2.13
N ARG A 60 8.05 35.55 -1.47
CA ARG A 60 7.81 34.13 -1.20
C ARG A 60 7.21 33.43 -2.42
N HIS A 61 7.86 32.36 -2.85
CA HIS A 61 7.39 31.43 -3.87
C HIS A 61 6.96 30.13 -3.20
N TRP A 62 5.79 29.63 -3.56
CA TRP A 62 5.16 28.43 -2.99
C TRP A 62 5.09 27.33 -4.04
N SER A 63 5.50 26.12 -3.67
CA SER A 63 5.51 24.93 -4.51
C SER A 63 4.88 23.75 -3.78
N LEU A 64 4.35 22.78 -4.51
CA LEU A 64 3.85 21.54 -3.92
C LEU A 64 5.00 20.75 -3.27
N THR A 65 4.73 20.13 -2.13
CA THR A 65 5.53 19.02 -1.60
C THR A 65 5.18 17.72 -2.34
N GLN A 66 5.81 16.60 -1.97
CA GLN A 66 5.37 15.29 -2.45
C GLN A 66 3.90 15.04 -2.08
N GLN A 67 3.54 15.25 -0.80
CA GLN A 67 2.15 15.14 -0.32
C GLN A 67 1.18 16.06 -1.11
N GLY A 68 1.64 17.24 -1.54
CA GLY A 68 0.88 18.11 -2.42
C GLY A 68 0.74 17.59 -3.85
N HIS A 69 1.73 16.90 -4.39
CA HIS A 69 1.61 16.18 -5.65
C HIS A 69 0.69 14.96 -5.57
N ASP A 70 0.63 14.29 -4.42
CA ASP A 70 -0.20 13.10 -4.19
C ASP A 70 -1.71 13.41 -4.09
N ARG A 71 -2.09 14.68 -3.92
CA ARG A 71 -3.50 15.14 -4.01
C ARG A 71 -4.08 15.13 -5.44
N PHE A 72 -3.28 14.83 -6.46
CA PHE A 72 -3.72 14.74 -7.85
C PHE A 72 -3.99 13.28 -8.25
N THR A 73 -5.03 13.05 -9.06
CA THR A 73 -5.38 11.70 -9.53
C THR A 73 -4.24 11.07 -10.31
N ASP A 74 -3.63 10.08 -9.70
CA ASP A 74 -2.76 9.12 -10.35
C ASP A 74 -3.55 8.02 -11.11
N ARG A 75 -2.86 7.29 -12.00
CA ARG A 75 -3.34 6.11 -12.72
C ARG A 75 -2.38 4.90 -12.63
N HIS A 76 -1.45 4.83 -11.67
CA HIS A 76 -0.53 3.70 -11.50
C HIS A 76 -1.26 2.36 -11.44
N GLY A 77 -2.37 2.25 -10.71
CA GLY A 77 -3.15 1.00 -10.65
C GLY A 77 -3.74 0.55 -12.00
N GLU A 78 -4.03 1.50 -12.90
CA GLU A 78 -4.50 1.24 -14.27
C GLU A 78 -3.32 0.84 -15.17
N LEU A 79 -2.18 1.54 -15.05
CA LEU A 79 -0.94 1.19 -15.76
C LEU A 79 -0.44 -0.22 -15.36
N THR A 80 -0.53 -0.60 -14.09
CA THR A 80 -0.17 -1.95 -13.62
C THR A 80 -1.03 -3.02 -14.27
N ILE A 81 -2.35 -2.78 -14.44
CA ILE A 81 -3.23 -3.69 -15.18
C ILE A 81 -2.78 -3.79 -16.63
N GLN A 82 -2.55 -2.67 -17.31
CA GLN A 82 -2.11 -2.63 -18.71
C GLN A 82 -0.75 -3.34 -18.92
N VAL A 83 0.17 -3.27 -17.95
CA VAL A 83 1.44 -4.00 -17.97
C VAL A 83 1.23 -5.51 -17.79
N ILE A 84 0.36 -5.93 -16.86
CA ILE A 84 -0.03 -7.34 -16.68
C ILE A 84 -0.64 -7.91 -17.97
N GLU A 85 -1.52 -7.15 -18.61
CA GLU A 85 -2.16 -7.52 -19.87
C GLU A 85 -1.17 -7.59 -21.04
N ALA A 86 -0.23 -6.65 -21.12
CA ALA A 86 0.85 -6.69 -22.11
C ALA A 86 1.77 -7.91 -21.91
N VAL A 87 2.09 -8.28 -20.67
CA VAL A 87 2.88 -9.48 -20.36
C VAL A 87 2.13 -10.74 -20.78
N GLU A 88 0.84 -10.87 -20.44
CA GLU A 88 0.02 -12.01 -20.85
C GLU A 88 -0.14 -12.10 -22.38
N HIS A 89 -0.30 -10.95 -23.05
CA HIS A 89 -0.43 -10.90 -24.51
C HIS A 89 0.86 -11.30 -25.24
N LEU A 90 2.03 -10.87 -24.74
CA LEU A 90 3.33 -11.11 -25.39
C LEU A 90 3.95 -12.47 -25.02
N PHE A 91 3.73 -12.96 -23.79
CA PHE A 91 4.42 -14.14 -23.24
C PHE A 91 3.45 -15.25 -22.78
N GLY A 92 2.13 -15.06 -22.99
CA GLY A 92 1.10 -16.00 -22.57
C GLY A 92 0.92 -16.07 -21.06
N SER A 93 0.01 -16.95 -20.64
CA SER A 93 -0.23 -17.26 -19.22
C SER A 93 1.00 -17.86 -18.53
N GLU A 94 1.87 -18.58 -19.25
CA GLU A 94 3.14 -19.11 -18.73
C GLU A 94 4.12 -17.97 -18.38
N GLY A 95 4.24 -16.95 -19.24
CA GLY A 95 5.05 -15.77 -18.96
C GLY A 95 4.55 -14.99 -17.75
N LEU A 96 3.23 -14.80 -17.64
CA LEU A 96 2.61 -14.16 -16.48
C LEU A 96 2.80 -14.99 -15.19
N ALA A 97 2.70 -16.32 -15.28
CA ALA A 97 2.97 -17.22 -14.15
C ALA A 97 4.43 -17.14 -13.67
N LYS A 98 5.40 -17.01 -14.58
CA LYS A 98 6.81 -16.79 -14.23
C LYS A 98 7.03 -15.45 -13.51
N VAL A 99 6.36 -14.39 -13.93
CA VAL A 99 6.40 -13.08 -13.23
C VAL A 99 5.81 -13.18 -11.83
N ALA A 100 4.70 -13.89 -11.66
CA ALA A 100 4.10 -14.12 -10.34
C ALA A 100 5.02 -14.97 -9.44
N ALA A 101 5.63 -16.03 -9.98
CA ALA A 101 6.56 -16.89 -9.24
C ALA A 101 7.87 -16.18 -8.84
N GLU A 102 8.41 -15.30 -9.68
CA GLU A 102 9.57 -14.46 -9.37
C GLU A 102 9.25 -13.48 -8.22
N ARG A 103 8.07 -12.83 -8.24
CA ARG A 103 7.59 -12.03 -7.10
C ARG A 103 7.47 -12.89 -5.84
N GLU A 104 6.83 -14.05 -5.94
CA GLU A 104 6.61 -14.95 -4.81
C GLU A 104 7.93 -15.37 -4.16
N ALA A 105 8.91 -15.82 -4.95
CA ALA A 105 10.22 -16.24 -4.47
C ALA A 105 10.97 -15.10 -3.78
N LYS A 106 10.92 -13.89 -4.34
CA LYS A 106 11.55 -12.70 -3.74
C LYS A 106 10.90 -12.32 -2.41
N THR A 107 9.57 -12.21 -2.35
CA THR A 107 8.85 -11.88 -1.11
C THR A 107 9.06 -12.97 -0.06
N LEU A 108 9.02 -14.26 -0.44
CA LEU A 108 9.29 -15.37 0.46
C LEU A 108 10.69 -15.27 1.09
N SER A 109 11.73 -15.04 0.29
CA SER A 109 13.10 -14.88 0.80
C SER A 109 13.21 -13.73 1.79
N GLN A 110 12.63 -12.56 1.46
CA GLN A 110 12.64 -11.38 2.34
C GLN A 110 11.94 -11.64 3.68
N TYR A 111 10.85 -12.42 3.67
CA TYR A 111 10.12 -12.76 4.87
C TYR A 111 10.82 -13.85 5.68
N GLN A 112 11.48 -14.82 5.03
CA GLN A 112 12.31 -15.83 5.69
C GLN A 112 13.46 -15.16 6.47
N ASP A 113 14.14 -14.19 5.87
CA ASP A 113 15.19 -13.40 6.53
C ASP A 113 14.64 -12.63 7.74
N ALA A 114 13.47 -11.99 7.60
CA ALA A 114 12.84 -11.21 8.67
C ALA A 114 12.29 -12.06 9.83
N LEU A 115 11.87 -13.30 9.57
CA LEU A 115 11.34 -14.23 10.58
C LEU A 115 12.43 -15.13 11.21
N ALA A 116 13.69 -15.03 10.78
CA ALA A 116 14.77 -15.95 11.16
C ALA A 116 15.02 -16.03 12.69
N ASP A 117 14.90 -14.88 13.39
CA ASP A 117 15.12 -14.80 14.84
C ASP A 117 13.84 -15.05 15.67
N CYS A 118 12.66 -15.15 15.05
CA CYS A 118 11.38 -15.33 15.75
C CYS A 118 11.21 -16.75 16.31
N GLN A 119 11.07 -16.87 17.64
CA GLN A 119 10.99 -18.16 18.34
C GLN A 119 9.55 -18.64 18.53
N THR A 120 8.60 -17.71 18.68
CA THR A 120 7.19 -17.99 18.97
C THR A 120 6.29 -17.73 17.76
N LEU A 121 5.09 -18.31 17.76
CA LEU A 121 4.07 -17.99 16.76
C LEU A 121 3.67 -16.52 16.82
N GLU A 122 3.57 -15.94 18.02
CA GLU A 122 3.19 -14.54 18.22
C GLU A 122 4.20 -13.59 17.58
N GLU A 123 5.50 -13.80 17.81
CA GLU A 123 6.57 -13.03 17.17
C GLU A 123 6.51 -13.17 15.64
N LYS A 124 6.29 -14.38 15.12
CA LYS A 124 6.15 -14.60 13.67
C LYS A 124 4.96 -13.82 13.10
N VAL A 125 3.78 -13.89 13.73
CA VAL A 125 2.57 -13.19 13.26
C VAL A 125 2.70 -11.67 13.41
N ALA A 126 3.31 -11.17 14.49
CA ALA A 126 3.57 -9.74 14.68
C ALA A 126 4.57 -9.18 13.64
N THR A 127 5.62 -9.95 13.32
CA THR A 127 6.57 -9.62 12.24
C THR A 127 5.89 -9.65 10.88
N LEU A 128 5.03 -10.64 10.60
CA LEU A 128 4.21 -10.66 9.38
C LEU A 128 3.34 -9.40 9.26
N VAL A 129 2.63 -8.99 10.32
CA VAL A 129 1.85 -7.75 10.30
C VAL A 129 2.72 -6.54 9.98
N SER A 130 3.88 -6.40 10.62
CA SER A 130 4.81 -5.29 10.36
C SER A 130 5.32 -5.26 8.91
N LEU A 131 5.63 -6.42 8.33
CA LEU A 131 6.01 -6.55 6.92
C LEU A 131 4.87 -6.12 5.99
N ARG A 132 3.64 -6.57 6.28
CA ARG A 132 2.45 -6.24 5.46
C ARG A 132 2.07 -4.77 5.56
N GLU A 133 2.18 -4.15 6.72
CA GLU A 133 2.05 -2.69 6.86
C GLU A 133 3.09 -1.94 6.03
N SER A 134 4.35 -2.41 6.01
CA SER A 134 5.42 -1.80 5.18
C SER A 134 5.18 -1.93 3.66
N GLU A 135 4.45 -2.98 3.24
CA GLU A 135 3.97 -3.17 1.86
C GLU A 135 2.71 -2.35 1.53
N GLY A 136 2.13 -1.66 2.52
CA GLY A 136 0.92 -0.84 2.36
C GLY A 136 -0.40 -1.58 2.60
N TYR A 137 -0.39 -2.77 3.18
CA TYR A 137 -1.61 -3.40 3.70
C TYR A 137 -2.02 -2.74 5.02
N MET A 138 -3.31 -2.77 5.33
CA MET A 138 -3.79 -2.40 6.68
C MET A 138 -3.92 -3.68 7.49
N ALA A 139 -2.79 -4.14 8.03
CA ALA A 139 -2.68 -5.42 8.71
C ALA A 139 -2.83 -5.29 10.22
N GLU A 140 -3.49 -6.25 10.85
CA GLU A 140 -3.63 -6.39 12.30
C GLU A 140 -3.74 -7.88 12.64
N PHE A 141 -3.55 -8.29 13.90
CA PHE A 141 -3.78 -9.67 14.32
C PHE A 141 -4.49 -9.78 15.67
N GLU A 142 -5.24 -10.86 15.85
CA GLU A 142 -6.01 -11.17 17.04
C GLU A 142 -5.63 -12.56 17.57
N SER A 143 -5.47 -12.70 18.89
CA SER A 143 -5.28 -13.98 19.56
C SER A 143 -6.61 -14.69 19.79
N THR A 144 -6.64 -16.00 19.56
CA THR A 144 -7.81 -16.87 19.72
C THR A 144 -7.48 -18.05 20.62
N GLU A 145 -8.48 -18.85 21.00
CA GLU A 145 -8.28 -20.07 21.79
C GLU A 145 -7.34 -21.10 21.12
N TYR A 146 -7.23 -21.08 19.78
CA TYR A 146 -6.53 -22.11 18.98
C TYR A 146 -5.31 -21.61 18.22
N GLY A 147 -4.93 -20.33 18.37
CA GLY A 147 -3.89 -19.70 17.55
C GLY A 147 -4.21 -18.22 17.32
N TYR A 148 -3.88 -17.68 16.15
CA TYR A 148 -4.10 -16.28 15.80
C TYR A 148 -4.90 -16.13 14.51
N VAL A 149 -5.55 -14.98 14.33
CA VAL A 149 -6.09 -14.57 13.03
C VAL A 149 -5.40 -13.29 12.60
N LEU A 150 -4.79 -13.31 11.41
CA LEU A 150 -4.23 -12.12 10.76
C LEU A 150 -5.29 -11.53 9.83
N TYR A 151 -5.56 -10.23 9.97
CA TYR A 151 -6.54 -9.49 9.19
C TYR A 151 -5.85 -8.48 8.28
N GLU A 152 -6.34 -8.34 7.05
CA GLU A 152 -5.89 -7.31 6.09
C GLU A 152 -7.09 -6.49 5.62
N ASN A 153 -7.34 -5.38 6.32
CA ASN A 153 -8.46 -4.46 6.04
C ASN A 153 -8.24 -3.62 4.76
N HIS A 154 -7.03 -3.64 4.19
CA HIS A 154 -6.69 -3.06 2.90
C HIS A 154 -5.67 -3.95 2.17
N CYS A 155 -5.86 -4.13 0.86
CA CYS A 155 -4.96 -4.89 0.00
C CYS A 155 -4.49 -3.99 -1.18
N PRO A 156 -3.23 -3.49 -1.17
CA PRO A 156 -2.72 -2.59 -2.19
C PRO A 156 -2.66 -3.24 -3.58
N ILE A 157 -2.47 -4.57 -3.66
CA ILE A 157 -2.47 -5.31 -4.93
C ILE A 157 -3.87 -5.65 -5.46
N CYS A 158 -4.96 -5.35 -4.75
CA CYS A 158 -6.31 -5.86 -5.05
C CYS A 158 -6.75 -5.63 -6.51
N LYS A 159 -6.41 -4.47 -7.10
CA LYS A 159 -6.69 -4.18 -8.52
C LYS A 159 -5.93 -5.11 -9.47
N ALA A 160 -4.64 -5.35 -9.22
CA ALA A 160 -3.81 -6.26 -10.00
C ALA A 160 -4.22 -7.72 -9.81
N ALA A 161 -4.50 -8.14 -8.57
CA ALA A 161 -4.97 -9.47 -8.21
C ALA A 161 -6.29 -9.86 -8.90
N LYS A 162 -7.21 -8.91 -9.11
CA LYS A 162 -8.44 -9.15 -9.89
C LYS A 162 -8.18 -9.47 -11.36
N ARG A 163 -7.07 -8.99 -11.94
CA ARG A 163 -6.67 -9.31 -13.32
C ARG A 163 -5.73 -10.51 -13.42
N CYS A 164 -4.92 -10.74 -12.40
CA CYS A 164 -3.95 -11.82 -12.29
C CYS A 164 -4.08 -12.50 -10.90
N PRO A 165 -5.00 -13.49 -10.75
CA PRO A 165 -5.30 -14.10 -9.45
C PRO A 165 -4.11 -14.77 -8.75
N SER A 166 -3.12 -15.24 -9.51
CA SER A 166 -1.88 -15.81 -8.96
C SER A 166 -1.12 -14.84 -8.05
N LEU A 167 -1.25 -13.51 -8.25
CA LEU A 167 -0.67 -12.50 -7.35
C LEU A 167 -1.26 -12.54 -5.94
N CYS A 168 -2.51 -12.99 -5.77
CA CYS A 168 -3.13 -13.13 -4.45
C CYS A 168 -3.01 -14.55 -3.89
N THR A 169 -3.09 -15.59 -4.75
CA THR A 169 -2.83 -16.98 -4.34
C THR A 169 -1.42 -17.14 -3.77
N SER A 170 -0.42 -16.51 -4.39
CA SER A 170 0.98 -16.53 -3.92
C SER A 170 1.14 -15.97 -2.51
N GLU A 171 0.31 -15.02 -2.04
CA GLU A 171 0.45 -14.46 -0.69
C GLU A 171 0.02 -15.46 0.41
N LEU A 172 -1.08 -16.20 0.17
CA LEU A 172 -1.45 -17.33 1.03
C LEU A 172 -0.38 -18.42 0.98
N THR A 173 0.17 -18.71 -0.19
CA THR A 173 1.27 -19.68 -0.37
C THR A 173 2.53 -19.26 0.38
N ILE A 174 2.86 -17.96 0.43
CA ILE A 174 3.97 -17.42 1.23
C ILE A 174 3.74 -17.66 2.72
N PHE A 175 2.57 -17.30 3.27
CA PHE A 175 2.28 -17.54 4.69
C PHE A 175 2.34 -19.04 5.05
N GLN A 176 1.78 -19.90 4.19
CA GLN A 176 1.87 -21.36 4.36
C GLN A 176 3.31 -21.88 4.34
N LYS A 177 4.18 -21.36 3.45
CA LYS A 177 5.60 -21.75 3.37
C LYS A 177 6.44 -21.22 4.54
N LEU A 178 6.14 -20.04 5.06
CA LEU A 178 6.87 -19.40 6.17
C LEU A 178 6.57 -20.04 7.52
N LEU A 179 5.29 -20.34 7.76
CA LEU A 179 4.85 -20.95 9.02
C LEU A 179 4.99 -22.49 8.97
N GLY A 180 5.06 -23.06 7.76
CA GLY A 180 5.59 -24.40 7.53
C GLY A 180 4.68 -25.53 8.01
N ALA A 181 5.30 -26.64 8.45
CA ALA A 181 4.58 -27.85 8.87
C ALA A 181 4.03 -27.78 10.30
N ASP A 182 4.43 -26.78 11.09
CA ASP A 182 4.00 -26.64 12.49
C ASP A 182 2.62 -25.98 12.62
N TYR A 183 2.19 -25.20 11.61
CA TYR A 183 0.96 -24.40 11.64
C TYR A 183 0.12 -24.57 10.37
N HIS A 184 -1.17 -24.76 10.55
CA HIS A 184 -2.16 -24.65 9.50
C HIS A 184 -2.47 -23.17 9.23
N VAL A 185 -2.45 -22.77 7.96
CA VAL A 185 -2.82 -21.42 7.51
C VAL A 185 -3.93 -21.51 6.47
N GLU A 186 -5.11 -21.02 6.84
CA GLU A 186 -6.32 -20.98 6.00
C GLU A 186 -6.80 -19.54 5.82
N ARG A 187 -7.19 -19.17 4.59
CA ARG A 187 -7.86 -17.89 4.33
C ARG A 187 -9.37 -18.04 4.50
N THR A 188 -9.93 -17.39 5.51
CA THR A 188 -11.35 -17.46 5.91
C THR A 188 -12.20 -16.30 5.36
N GLU A 189 -11.59 -15.16 5.05
CA GLU A 189 -12.18 -14.07 4.27
C GLU A 189 -11.24 -13.65 3.15
N HIS A 190 -11.79 -13.18 2.02
CA HIS A 190 -11.04 -12.86 0.81
C HIS A 190 -11.63 -11.63 0.09
N ILE A 191 -10.87 -10.53 0.10
CA ILE A 191 -11.33 -9.22 -0.42
C ILE A 191 -11.69 -9.21 -1.91
N ILE A 192 -11.04 -10.05 -2.74
CA ILE A 192 -11.33 -10.07 -4.19
C ILE A 192 -12.63 -10.81 -4.51
N GLU A 193 -13.09 -11.70 -3.61
CA GLU A 193 -14.40 -12.38 -3.68
C GLU A 193 -15.55 -11.51 -3.15
N GLY A 194 -15.25 -10.27 -2.72
CA GLY A 194 -16.24 -9.29 -2.28
C GLY A 194 -16.52 -9.30 -0.78
N GLN A 195 -15.78 -10.07 0.02
CA GLN A 195 -15.79 -9.99 1.47
C GLN A 195 -15.11 -8.71 1.97
N ARG A 196 -15.31 -8.37 3.25
CA ARG A 196 -14.89 -7.08 3.84
C ARG A 196 -13.37 -6.86 3.79
N ARG A 197 -12.61 -7.94 3.99
CA ARG A 197 -11.15 -7.96 4.18
C ARG A 197 -10.58 -9.30 3.73
N CYS A 198 -9.26 -9.46 3.74
CA CYS A 198 -8.67 -10.79 3.84
C CYS A 198 -8.51 -11.16 5.32
N SER A 199 -8.75 -12.43 5.66
CA SER A 199 -8.59 -12.96 7.02
C SER A 199 -7.90 -14.32 6.92
N TYR A 200 -6.85 -14.54 7.71
CA TYR A 200 -6.02 -15.74 7.71
C TYR A 200 -6.01 -16.36 9.10
N LEU A 201 -6.65 -17.51 9.26
CA LEU A 201 -6.57 -18.31 10.48
C LEU A 201 -5.22 -19.04 10.49
N ILE A 202 -4.50 -18.92 11.61
CA ILE A 202 -3.17 -19.49 11.83
C ILE A 202 -3.20 -20.26 13.14
N ALA A 203 -3.22 -21.59 13.06
CA ALA A 203 -3.35 -22.48 14.23
C ALA A 203 -2.31 -23.61 14.19
N PRO A 204 -1.80 -24.13 15.33
CA PRO A 204 -0.90 -25.29 15.33
C PRO A 204 -1.53 -26.50 14.65
N ILE A 205 -0.74 -27.26 13.87
CA ILE A 205 -1.21 -28.54 13.35
C ILE A 205 -1.24 -29.55 14.50
N THR A 206 -2.44 -29.81 15.05
CA THR A 206 -2.62 -30.87 16.03
C THR A 206 -2.38 -32.22 15.35
N LEU A 207 -1.22 -32.83 15.61
CA LEU A 207 -0.86 -34.17 15.12
C LEU A 207 -1.89 -35.20 15.61
N LYS A 208 -2.86 -35.53 14.77
CA LYS A 208 -3.73 -36.70 14.95
C LYS A 208 -3.10 -37.93 14.31
N GLU A 209 -2.09 -38.48 14.97
CA GLU A 209 -1.63 -39.85 14.72
C GLU A 209 -1.67 -40.68 16.01
N ASN A 210 -2.68 -41.56 16.09
CA ASN A 210 -2.66 -42.92 16.63
C ASN A 210 -4.02 -43.30 17.26
N ASP A 211 -4.83 -44.04 16.50
CA ASP A 211 -5.07 -45.44 16.87
C ASP A 211 -5.40 -46.28 15.63
N HIS A 212 -4.54 -47.25 15.35
CA HIS A 212 -4.75 -48.29 14.35
C HIS A 212 -4.91 -49.64 15.07
N SER A 213 -5.93 -49.74 15.92
CA SER A 213 -6.35 -51.02 16.50
C SER A 213 -7.87 -51.07 16.66
N PHE A 214 -8.52 -51.91 15.84
CA PHE A 214 -9.72 -52.70 16.14
C PHE A 214 -10.08 -53.52 14.89
N ARG A 215 -9.32 -54.60 14.70
CA ARG A 215 -9.76 -55.80 13.98
C ARG A 215 -9.58 -56.96 14.94
N ASP A 216 -10.69 -57.37 15.54
CA ASP A 216 -10.99 -58.72 16.05
C ASP A 216 -12.49 -58.94 15.79
#